data_AF-A0A014LBQ8-F1
#
_entry.id   AF-A0A014LBQ8-F1
#
_cell.length_a   1.000
_cell.length_b   1.000
_cell.length_c   1.000
_cell.angle_alpha   90.00
_cell.angle_beta   90.00
_cell.angle_gamma   90.00
#
_symmetry.space_group_name_H-M   'P 1'
#
loop_
_entity.id
_entity.type
_entity.pdbx_description
1 polymer ?
#
loop_
_entity_poly.entity_id
_entity_poly.type
_entity_poly.pdbx_seq_one_letter_code
_entity_poly.pdbx_strand_id
1 'polypeptide(L)'
;MTEMFADLFPDVSVPKSAWKWIETGQYRLAQRGQHQSLSAVDWLICATAAHHGLVVLHDDADFRAAARLLPGLAERDVFATPR
;
A
#
# COMPACT_ATOMS: atom_id res chain seq x y z
N MET A 1 23.37 5.85 -8.48
CA MET A 1 22.01 6.44 -8.41
C MET A 1 21.09 5.63 -7.48
N THR A 2 21.24 4.30 -7.43
CA THR A 2 20.45 3.42 -6.54
C THR A 2 20.78 3.58 -5.04
N GLU A 3 22.02 3.94 -4.69
CA GLU A 3 22.45 4.10 -3.28
C GLU A 3 21.68 5.19 -2.53
N MET A 4 21.44 6.35 -3.16
CA MET A 4 20.67 7.43 -2.57
C MET A 4 19.24 6.98 -2.20
N PHE A 5 18.60 6.14 -3.02
CA PHE A 5 17.27 5.64 -2.72
C PHE A 5 17.28 4.64 -1.56
N ALA A 6 18.35 3.84 -1.41
CA ALA A 6 18.48 2.94 -0.27
C ALA A 6 18.66 3.71 1.05
N ASP A 7 19.34 4.86 1.02
CA ASP A 7 19.51 5.72 2.19
C ASP A 7 18.21 6.45 2.57
N LEU A 8 17.45 6.92 1.57
CA LEU A 8 16.20 7.67 1.78
C LEU A 8 14.99 6.75 2.05
N PHE A 9 14.98 5.56 1.46
CA PHE A 9 13.90 4.58 1.51
C PHE A 9 14.47 3.20 1.88
N PRO A 10 14.85 3.01 3.15
CA PRO A 10 15.44 1.75 3.59
C PRO A 10 14.45 0.59 3.46
N ASP A 11 14.99 -0.60 3.21
CA ASP A 11 14.19 -1.83 3.13
C ASP A 11 13.43 -2.10 4.43
N VAL A 12 12.16 -2.50 4.30
CA VAL A 12 11.32 -2.90 5.43
C VAL A 12 10.82 -4.32 5.24
N SER A 13 10.85 -5.11 6.30
CA SER A 13 10.42 -6.51 6.23
C SER A 13 8.91 -6.62 6.07
N VAL A 14 8.47 -7.50 5.18
CA VAL A 14 7.06 -7.88 5.07
C VAL A 14 6.62 -8.58 6.35
N PRO A 15 5.56 -8.12 7.04
CA PRO A 15 5.10 -8.75 8.26
C PRO A 15 4.52 -10.14 7.97
N LYS A 16 4.80 -11.12 8.85
CA LYS A 16 4.23 -12.48 8.72
C LYS A 16 2.70 -12.49 8.72
N SER A 17 2.08 -11.48 9.33
CA SER A 17 0.63 -11.28 9.35
C SER A 17 0.05 -10.64 8.09
N ALA A 18 0.86 -10.30 7.09
CA ALA A 18 0.42 -9.61 5.86
C ALA A 18 -0.75 -10.32 5.19
N TRP A 19 -0.66 -11.65 5.02
CA TRP A 19 -1.70 -12.44 4.35
C TRP A 19 -3.06 -12.35 5.03
N LYS A 20 -3.10 -12.37 6.37
CA LYS A 20 -4.34 -12.22 7.12
C LYS A 20 -4.97 -10.83 6.94
N TRP A 21 -4.12 -9.79 6.87
CA TRP A 21 -4.57 -8.43 6.59
C TRP A 21 -5.11 -8.31 5.16
N ILE A 22 -4.41 -8.90 4.18
CA ILE A 22 -4.81 -8.94 2.76
C ILE A 22 -6.15 -9.65 2.59
N GLU A 23 -6.34 -10.83 3.18
CA GLU A 23 -7.59 -11.58 3.11
C GLU A 23 -8.77 -10.74 3.67
N THR A 24 -8.56 -10.08 4.81
CA THR A 24 -9.56 -9.18 5.40
C THR A 24 -9.87 -8.00 4.47
N GLY A 25 -8.84 -7.44 3.82
CA GLY A 25 -8.98 -6.36 2.84
C GLY A 25 -9.77 -6.80 1.61
N GLN A 26 -9.35 -7.90 0.97
CA GLN A 26 -10.00 -8.48 -0.21
C GLN A 26 -11.47 -8.79 0.06
N TYR A 27 -11.79 -9.35 1.23
CA TYR A 27 -13.17 -9.60 1.64
C TYR A 27 -14.00 -8.30 1.67
N ARG A 28 -13.47 -7.21 2.24
CA ARG A 28 -14.16 -5.89 2.28
C ARG A 28 -14.33 -5.28 0.89
N LEU A 29 -13.33 -5.39 0.02
CA LEU A 29 -13.40 -4.89 -1.36
C LEU A 29 -14.37 -5.70 -2.22
N ALA A 30 -14.42 -7.02 -2.03
CA ALA A 30 -15.38 -7.89 -2.72
C ALA A 30 -16.82 -7.52 -2.40
N GLN A 31 -17.14 -7.21 -1.14
CA GLN A 31 -18.48 -6.72 -0.75
C GLN A 31 -18.88 -5.41 -1.46
N ARG A 32 -17.92 -4.62 -1.93
CA ARG A 32 -18.13 -3.36 -2.64
C ARG A 32 -17.97 -3.47 -4.16
N GLY A 33 -17.80 -4.68 -4.70
CA GLY A 33 -17.60 -4.93 -6.12
C GLY A 33 -16.23 -4.47 -6.66
N GLN A 34 -15.26 -4.15 -5.79
CA GLN A 34 -13.98 -3.52 -6.15
C GLN A 34 -12.77 -4.45 -5.94
N HIS A 35 -12.99 -5.77 -5.98
CA HIS A 35 -11.97 -6.79 -5.70
C HIS A 35 -10.80 -6.84 -6.71
N GLN A 36 -10.90 -6.20 -7.88
CA GLN A 36 -9.91 -6.31 -8.96
C GLN A 36 -8.91 -5.14 -9.05
N SER A 37 -8.80 -4.28 -8.03
CA SER A 37 -7.98 -3.06 -8.13
C SER A 37 -6.53 -3.20 -7.68
N LEU A 38 -6.06 -4.35 -7.19
CA LEU A 38 -4.68 -4.47 -6.69
C LEU A 38 -4.06 -5.79 -7.15
N SER A 39 -2.82 -5.72 -7.67
CA SER A 39 -2.01 -6.90 -7.92
C SER A 39 -1.56 -7.55 -6.60
N ALA A 40 -1.05 -8.78 -6.67
CA ALA A 40 -0.53 -9.47 -5.47
C ALA A 40 0.61 -8.70 -4.79
N VAL A 41 1.43 -7.99 -5.56
CA VAL A 41 2.54 -7.17 -5.04
C VAL A 41 2.00 -5.91 -4.37
N ASP A 42 1.02 -5.24 -4.97
CA ASP A 42 0.42 -4.03 -4.38
C ASP A 42 -0.24 -4.33 -3.04
N TRP A 43 -0.86 -5.50 -2.91
CA TRP A 43 -1.38 -6.02 -1.65
C TRP A 43 -0.29 -6.15 -0.57
N LEU A 44 0.87 -6.69 -0.92
CA LEU A 44 2.00 -6.82 0.01
C LEU A 44 2.60 -5.47 0.38
N ILE A 45 2.71 -4.54 -0.57
CA ILE A 45 3.16 -3.17 -0.32
C ILE A 45 2.21 -2.48 0.66
N CYS A 46 0.90 -2.54 0.40
CA CYS A 46 -0.12 -1.95 1.26
C CYS A 46 -0.10 -2.54 2.67
N ALA A 47 -0.05 -3.87 2.79
CA ALA A 47 -0.03 -4.56 4.08
C ALA A 47 1.24 -4.21 4.88
N THR A 48 2.38 -4.09 4.20
CA THR A 48 3.65 -3.71 4.83
C THR A 48 3.61 -2.27 5.31
N ALA A 49 3.15 -1.33 4.47
CA ALA A 49 3.02 0.07 4.83
C ALA A 49 2.04 0.27 6.00
N ALA A 50 0.86 -0.34 5.94
CA ALA A 50 -0.14 -0.24 7.00
C ALA A 50 0.34 -0.83 8.33
N HIS A 51 1.15 -1.90 8.29
CA HIS A 51 1.72 -2.50 9.49
C HIS A 51 2.79 -1.61 10.14
N HIS A 52 3.65 -1.01 9.33
CA HIS A 52 4.76 -0.18 9.82
C HIS A 52 4.40 1.30 9.99
N GLY A 53 3.16 1.70 9.68
CA GLY A 53 2.71 3.09 9.74
C GLY A 53 3.38 3.99 8.70
N LEU A 54 3.72 3.43 7.53
CA LEU A 54 4.39 4.13 6.44
C LEU A 54 3.38 4.67 5.42
N VAL A 55 3.83 5.66 4.64
CA VAL A 55 3.10 6.19 3.49
C VAL A 55 3.63 5.52 2.22
N VAL A 56 2.74 4.93 1.42
CA VAL A 56 3.10 4.40 0.11
C VAL A 56 3.29 5.57 -0.85
N LEU A 57 4.51 5.77 -1.33
CA LEU A 57 4.82 6.73 -2.40
C LEU A 57 4.66 6.04 -3.75
N HIS A 58 3.82 6.56 -4.63
CA HIS A 58 3.49 5.89 -5.90
C HIS A 58 3.07 6.88 -7.00
N ASP A 59 2.94 6.40 -8.24
CA ASP A 59 2.28 7.07 -9.37
C ASP A 59 1.01 6.34 -9.86
N ASP A 60 0.66 5.20 -9.24
CA ASP A 60 -0.47 4.36 -9.63
C ASP A 60 -1.80 4.76 -8.92
N ALA A 61 -2.88 4.90 -9.67
CA ALA A 61 -4.19 5.26 -9.12
C ALA A 61 -4.80 4.18 -8.21
N ASP A 62 -4.35 2.94 -8.32
CA ASP A 62 -4.87 1.83 -7.54
C ASP A 62 -4.61 2.00 -6.03
N PHE A 63 -3.47 2.57 -5.64
CA PHE A 63 -3.19 2.89 -4.22
C PHE A 63 -4.12 3.98 -3.66
N ARG A 64 -4.53 4.96 -4.49
CA ARG A 64 -5.53 5.97 -4.09
C ARG A 64 -6.91 5.36 -3.85
N ALA A 65 -7.29 4.33 -4.62
CA ALA A 65 -8.52 3.59 -4.38
C ALA A 65 -8.39 2.74 -3.10
N ALA A 66 -7.26 2.06 -2.94
CA ALA A 66 -6.95 1.24 -1.78
C ALA A 66 -7.01 2.04 -0.47
N ALA A 67 -6.38 3.21 -0.40
CA ALA A 67 -6.33 4.03 0.82
C ALA A 67 -7.71 4.55 1.28
N ARG A 68 -8.67 4.68 0.36
CA ARG A 68 -10.06 5.04 0.72
C ARG A 68 -10.82 3.87 1.37
N LEU A 69 -10.40 2.64 1.11
CA LEU A 69 -11.16 1.43 1.46
C LEU A 69 -10.48 0.59 2.55
N LEU A 70 -9.16 0.68 2.67
CA LEU A 70 -8.33 -0.10 3.58
C LEU A 70 -7.90 0.78 4.77
N PRO A 71 -8.44 0.54 5.98
CA PRO A 71 -8.08 1.32 7.16
C PRO A 71 -6.59 1.19 7.49
N GLY A 72 -5.97 2.30 7.84
CA GLY A 72 -4.55 2.37 8.21
C GLY A 72 -3.58 2.43 7.03
N LEU A 73 -4.08 2.41 5.79
CA LEU A 73 -3.26 2.66 4.61
C LEU A 73 -3.22 4.17 4.32
N ALA A 74 -2.01 4.73 4.26
CA ALA A 74 -1.76 6.08 3.78
C ALA A 74 -0.96 6.01 2.48
N GLU A 75 -1.28 6.90 1.54
CA GLU A 75 -0.60 6.99 0.25
C GLU A 75 -0.25 8.44 -0.09
N ARG A 76 0.72 8.60 -0.99
CA ARG A 76 1.05 9.85 -1.61
C ARG A 76 1.45 9.64 -3.07
N ASP A 77 0.73 10.30 -3.95
CA ASP A 77 1.11 10.45 -5.36
C ASP A 77 2.41 11.28 -5.48
N VAL A 78 3.40 10.78 -6.23
CA VAL A 78 4.69 11.46 -6.47
C VAL A 78 4.52 12.81 -7.18
N PHE A 79 3.44 12.98 -7.93
CA PHE A 79 3.10 14.22 -8.63
C PHE A 79 2.22 15.15 -7.80
N ALA A 80 1.70 14.70 -6.64
CA ALA A 80 0.97 15.56 -5.75
C ALA A 80 1.92 16.60 -5.12
N THR A 81 1.60 17.88 -5.31
CA THR A 81 2.35 18.98 -4.73
C THR A 81 2.26 18.90 -3.19
N PRO A 82 3.39 18.97 -2.45
CA PRO A 82 3.36 19.06 -0.99
C PRO A 82 2.54 20.27 -0.56
N ARG A 83 1.61 20.09 0.39
CA ARG A 83 0.91 21.19 1.07
C ARG A 83 1.73 21.71 2.23
#